data_AF-A0A1I9G8Y2-F1
#
_entry.id   AF-A0A1I9G8Y2-F1
#
_cell.length_a   1.000
_cell.length_b   1.000
_cell.length_c   1.000
_cell.angle_alpha   90.00
_cell.angle_beta   90.00
_cell.angle_gamma   90.00
#
_symmetry.space_group_name_H-M   'P 1'
#
loop_
_entity.id
_entity.type
_entity.pdbx_description
1 polymer ?
#
loop_
_entity_poly.entity_id
_entity_poly.type
_entity_poly.pdbx_seq_one_letter_code
_entity_poly.pdbx_strand_id
1 'polypeptide(L)'
;MIFSLLSDQEHNLSDDDVQSIAKLTDGYSGADMKQLCSEAAMIPVRNIVDSSSFDLVSFSAEEIRPICFSDFELAMRSVRPTVVAEDLERYQAWNKQYGSFVSE
;
A
#
# COMPACT_ATOMS: atom_id res chain seq x y z
N MET A 1 0.40 -5.28 -9.23
CA MET A 1 1.02 -5.23 -7.88
C MET A 1 -0.03 -5.10 -6.79
N ILE A 2 -0.80 -4.00 -6.74
CA ILE A 2 -1.84 -3.79 -5.70
C ILE A 2 -2.83 -4.96 -5.63
N PHE A 3 -3.41 -5.38 -6.76
CA PHE A 3 -4.28 -6.58 -6.79
C PHE A 3 -3.60 -7.87 -6.34
N SER A 4 -2.28 -8.00 -6.52
CA SER A 4 -1.54 -9.16 -6.02
C SER A 4 -1.31 -9.10 -4.51
N LEU A 5 -1.24 -7.90 -3.92
CA LEU A 5 -1.07 -7.70 -2.49
C LEU A 5 -2.41 -7.80 -1.73
N LEU A 6 -3.52 -7.56 -2.42
CA LEU A 6 -4.88 -7.66 -1.90
C LEU A 6 -5.59 -8.95 -2.32
N SER A 7 -4.89 -9.95 -2.87
CA SER A 7 -5.53 -11.14 -3.47
C SER A 7 -6.45 -11.91 -2.52
N ASP A 8 -6.15 -11.85 -1.22
CA ASP A 8 -6.88 -12.58 -0.17
C ASP A 8 -7.87 -11.68 0.58
N GLN A 9 -8.09 -10.44 0.13
CA GLN A 9 -8.94 -9.45 0.80
C GLN A 9 -10.07 -9.00 -0.12
N GLU A 10 -11.27 -8.81 0.42
CA GLU A 10 -12.36 -8.21 -0.34
C GLU A 10 -12.08 -6.72 -0.59
N HIS A 11 -12.19 -6.28 -1.85
CA HIS A 11 -12.01 -4.89 -2.24
C HIS A 11 -12.95 -4.49 -3.37
N ASN A 12 -13.29 -3.20 -3.46
CA ASN A 12 -14.12 -2.64 -4.53
C ASN A 12 -13.35 -1.65 -5.43
N LEU A 13 -12.02 -1.74 -5.44
CA LEU A 13 -11.15 -0.91 -6.27
C LEU A 13 -11.37 -1.18 -7.77
N SER A 14 -11.58 -0.11 -8.53
CA SER A 14 -11.54 -0.12 -9.99
C SER A 14 -10.10 0.01 -10.52
N ASP A 15 -9.91 -0.23 -11.82
CA ASP A 15 -8.61 0.03 -12.47
C ASP A 15 -8.20 1.51 -12.38
N ASP A 16 -9.15 2.45 -12.43
CA ASP A 16 -8.90 3.89 -12.30
C ASP A 16 -8.45 4.25 -10.87
N ASP A 17 -9.02 3.60 -9.86
CA ASP A 17 -8.58 3.75 -8.46
C ASP A 17 -7.14 3.25 -8.31
N VAL A 18 -6.81 2.10 -8.88
CA VAL A 18 -5.46 1.54 -8.85
C VAL A 18 -4.46 2.45 -9.56
N GLN A 19 -4.82 3.02 -10.71
CA GLN A 19 -3.99 4.02 -11.38
C GLN A 19 -3.81 5.28 -10.54
N SER A 20 -4.85 5.71 -9.84
CA SER A 20 -4.79 6.89 -8.96
C SER A 20 -3.89 6.63 -7.74
N ILE A 21 -4.01 5.46 -7.10
CA ILE A 21 -3.12 5.03 -6.02
C ILE A 21 -1.67 5.02 -6.52
N ALA A 22 -1.40 4.40 -7.68
CA ALA A 22 -0.06 4.33 -8.24
C ALA A 22 0.58 5.72 -8.47
N LYS A 23 -0.21 6.71 -8.90
CA LYS A 23 0.25 8.10 -9.06
C LYS A 23 0.53 8.78 -7.72
N LEU A 24 -0.30 8.53 -6.70
CA LEU A 24 -0.15 9.12 -5.36
C LEU A 24 1.01 8.51 -4.57
N THR A 25 1.42 7.28 -4.92
CA THR A 25 2.51 6.55 -4.28
C THR A 25 3.84 6.66 -5.04
N ASP A 26 4.05 7.74 -5.78
CA ASP A 26 5.36 7.98 -6.40
C ASP A 26 6.45 8.04 -5.32
N GLY A 27 7.59 7.40 -5.61
CA GLY A 27 8.70 7.23 -4.65
C GLY A 27 8.51 6.11 -3.62
N TYR A 28 7.38 5.40 -3.59
CA TYR A 28 7.21 4.24 -2.71
C TYR A 28 8.02 3.05 -3.24
N SER A 29 8.76 2.39 -2.36
CA SER A 29 9.39 1.10 -2.65
C SER A 29 8.37 -0.04 -2.64
N GLY A 30 8.80 -1.22 -3.07
CA GLY A 30 7.98 -2.43 -2.98
C GLY A 30 7.53 -2.76 -1.55
N ALA A 31 8.41 -2.49 -0.56
CA ALA A 31 8.11 -2.69 0.85
C ALA A 31 7.10 -1.65 1.36
N ASP A 32 7.24 -0.39 0.94
CA ASP A 32 6.30 0.67 1.29
C ASP A 32 4.90 0.37 0.75
N MET A 33 4.80 -0.11 -0.49
CA MET A 33 3.52 -0.53 -1.08
C MET A 33 2.88 -1.71 -0.36
N LYS A 34 3.68 -2.68 0.09
CA LYS A 34 3.19 -3.79 0.92
C LYS A 34 2.63 -3.29 2.25
N GLN A 35 3.35 -2.38 2.91
CA GLN A 35 2.90 -1.77 4.16
C GLN A 35 1.63 -0.94 3.95
N LEU A 36 1.55 -0.19 2.84
CA LEU A 36 0.38 0.60 2.49
C LEU A 36 -0.87 -0.28 2.30
N CYS A 37 -0.75 -1.39 1.57
CA CYS A 37 -1.87 -2.32 1.39
C CYS A 37 -2.31 -2.95 2.72
N SER A 38 -1.35 -3.33 3.58
CA SER A 38 -1.65 -3.87 4.92
C SER A 38 -2.36 -2.84 5.80
N GLU A 39 -1.96 -1.58 5.72
CA GLU A 39 -2.57 -0.50 6.50
C GLU A 39 -3.98 -0.17 5.99
N ALA A 40 -4.16 -0.14 4.66
CA ALA A 40 -5.47 0.03 4.03
C ALA A 40 -6.44 -1.09 4.44
N ALA A 41 -5.98 -2.34 4.48
CA ALA A 41 -6.78 -3.50 4.89
C ALA A 41 -7.23 -3.45 6.36
N MET A 42 -6.51 -2.74 7.23
CA MET A 42 -6.87 -2.63 8.65
C MET A 42 -7.89 -1.53 8.93
N ILE A 43 -8.09 -0.58 8.02
CA ILE A 43 -9.03 0.52 8.24
C ILE A 43 -10.49 0.03 8.36
N PRO A 44 -11.01 -0.86 7.50
CA PRO A 44 -12.33 -1.46 7.71
C PRO A 44 -12.49 -2.11 9.09
N VAL A 45 -11.46 -2.81 9.57
CA VAL A 45 -11.47 -3.46 10.89
C VAL A 45 -11.56 -2.43 12.01
N ARG A 46 -10.75 -1.36 11.94
CA ARG A 46 -10.76 -0.27 12.94
C ARG A 46 -12.10 0.46 12.97
N ASN A 47 -12.74 0.67 11.82
CA ASN A 47 -14.06 1.31 11.76
C ASN A 47 -15.11 0.54 12.57
N ILE A 48 -15.08 -0.79 12.55
CA ILE A 48 -16.01 -1.61 13.35
C ILE A 48 -15.76 -1.42 14.84
N VAL A 49 -14.49 -1.48 15.25
CA VAL A 49 -14.08 -1.30 16.64
C VAL A 49 -14.45 0.09 17.18
N ASP A 50 -14.35 1.14 16.36
CA ASP A 50 -14.67 2.51 16.77
C ASP A 50 -16.18 2.78 16.77
N SER A 51 -16.95 2.13 15.88
CA SER A 51 -18.40 2.32 15.74
C SER A 51 -19.21 1.59 16.81
N SER A 52 -18.67 0.48 17.31
CA SER A 52 -19.34 -0.41 18.23
C SER A 52 -18.66 -0.26 19.60
N SER A 53 -19.42 0.08 20.64
CA SER A 53 -18.96 0.06 22.03
C SER A 53 -18.79 -1.40 22.52
N PHE A 54 -18.12 -2.24 21.73
CA PHE A 54 -18.32 -3.68 21.68
C PHE A 54 -16.99 -4.44 21.81
N ASP A 55 -17.03 -5.50 22.61
CA ASP A 55 -15.90 -6.40 22.84
C ASP A 55 -15.40 -7.00 21.52
N LEU A 56 -14.09 -6.95 21.28
CA LEU A 56 -13.37 -7.53 20.12
C LEU A 56 -13.60 -9.05 19.91
N VAL A 57 -14.40 -9.70 20.75
CA VAL A 57 -14.47 -11.15 20.92
C VAL A 57 -15.57 -11.80 20.05
N SER A 58 -16.49 -11.03 19.42
CA SER A 58 -17.62 -11.66 18.72
C SER A 58 -18.04 -11.09 17.35
N PHE A 59 -17.17 -10.36 16.63
CA PHE A 59 -17.49 -9.97 15.26
C PHE A 59 -17.04 -11.03 14.25
N SER A 60 -17.83 -11.21 13.19
CA SER A 60 -17.54 -12.17 12.12
C SER A 60 -16.85 -11.49 10.95
N ALA A 61 -16.12 -12.24 10.12
CA ALA A 61 -15.38 -11.67 9.00
C ALA A 61 -16.32 -11.02 7.97
N GLU A 62 -17.56 -11.49 7.89
CA GLU A 62 -18.63 -11.00 7.00
C GLU A 62 -19.13 -9.59 7.38
N GLU A 63 -18.85 -9.11 8.58
CA GLU A 63 -19.19 -7.76 9.02
C GLU A 63 -18.15 -6.72 8.55
N ILE A 64 -16.99 -7.18 8.06
CA ILE A 64 -15.92 -6.33 7.54
C ILE A 64 -16.27 -5.90 6.11
N ARG A 65 -16.49 -4.60 5.92
CA ARG A 65 -16.72 -4.05 4.58
C ARG A 65 -15.48 -4.24 3.67
N PRO A 66 -15.67 -4.36 2.35
CA PRO A 66 -14.56 -4.37 1.40
C PRO A 66 -13.68 -3.10 1.50
N ILE A 67 -12.40 -3.27 1.21
CA ILE A 67 -11.42 -2.18 1.10
C ILE A 67 -11.78 -1.29 -0.10
N CYS A 68 -11.77 0.02 0.10
CA CYS A 68 -12.05 1.00 -0.94
C CYS A 68 -10.95 2.06 -1.08
N PHE A 69 -11.05 2.90 -2.11
CA PHE A 69 -10.03 3.92 -2.40
C PHE A 69 -9.75 4.86 -1.22
N SER A 70 -10.77 5.27 -0.47
CA SER A 70 -10.58 6.16 0.68
C SER A 70 -9.78 5.53 1.82
N ASP A 71 -9.76 4.19 1.93
CA ASP A 71 -8.88 3.50 2.87
C ASP A 71 -7.41 3.70 2.50
N PHE A 72 -7.09 3.72 1.20
CA PHE A 72 -5.75 4.05 0.74
C PHE A 72 -5.40 5.51 1.02
N GLU A 73 -6.31 6.46 0.82
CA GLU A 73 -6.08 7.87 1.17
C GLU A 73 -5.78 8.06 2.66
N LEU A 74 -6.47 7.30 3.52
CA LEU A 74 -6.23 7.30 4.97
C LEU A 74 -4.91 6.61 5.32
N ALA A 75 -4.60 5.45 4.73
CA ALA A 75 -3.36 4.72 4.96
C ALA A 75 -2.12 5.53 4.52
N MET A 76 -2.24 6.29 3.42
CA MET A 76 -1.21 7.23 2.97
C MET A 76 -0.99 8.39 3.94
N ARG A 77 -1.76 8.55 5.02
CA ARG A 77 -1.47 9.54 6.07
C ARG A 77 -0.45 9.03 7.09
N SER A 78 -0.32 7.72 7.26
CA SER A 78 0.61 7.08 8.20
C SER A 78 1.79 6.40 7.50
N VAL A 79 1.59 5.86 6.29
CA VAL A 79 2.66 5.25 5.48
C VAL A 79 3.33 6.33 4.63
N ARG A 80 4.66 6.32 4.59
CA ARG A 80 5.49 7.27 3.82
C ARG A 80 6.54 6.49 3.03
N PRO A 81 7.01 7.01 1.88
CA PRO A 81 8.11 6.40 1.16
C PRO A 81 9.35 6.39 2.05
N THR A 82 10.04 5.26 2.09
CA THR A 82 11.22 5.09 2.96
C THR A 82 12.53 5.30 2.22
N VAL A 83 12.51 5.25 0.89
CA VAL A 83 13.70 5.47 0.06
C VAL A 83 13.85 6.96 -0.23
N VAL A 84 15.02 7.51 0.11
CA VAL A 84 15.35 8.92 -0.17
C VAL A 84 16.01 9.06 -1.55
N ALA A 85 15.81 10.22 -2.19
CA ALA A 85 16.34 10.50 -3.52
C ALA A 85 17.88 10.40 -3.61
N GLU A 86 18.58 10.80 -2.54
CA GLU A 86 20.04 10.73 -2.47
C GLU A 86 20.58 9.30 -2.59
N ASP A 87 19.89 8.33 -1.99
CA ASP A 87 20.26 6.91 -2.11
C ASP A 87 20.14 6.44 -3.56
N LEU A 88 19.07 6.86 -4.26
CA LEU A 88 18.87 6.53 -5.67
C LEU A 88 19.98 7.12 -6.54
N GLU A 89 20.34 8.39 -6.35
CA GLU A 89 21.44 9.04 -7.07
C GLU A 89 22.77 8.29 -6.88
N ARG A 90 23.05 7.90 -5.63
CA ARG A 90 24.25 7.12 -5.29
C ARG A 90 24.26 5.76 -5.99
N TYR A 91 23.13 5.04 -5.98
CA TYR A 91 23.04 3.75 -6.67
C TYR A 91 23.15 3.90 -8.18
N GLN A 92 22.58 4.95 -8.77
CA GLN A 92 22.72 5.24 -10.20
C GLN A 92 24.18 5.53 -10.59
N ALA A 93 24.88 6.33 -9.80
CA ALA A 93 26.30 6.62 -10.03
C ALA A 93 27.16 5.35 -9.96
N TRP A 94 26.91 4.50 -8.95
CA TRP A 94 27.61 3.22 -8.80
C TRP A 94 27.31 2.28 -9.99
N ASN A 95 26.04 2.17 -10.38
CA ASN A 95 25.63 1.35 -11.51
C ASN A 95 26.22 1.87 -12.83
N LYS A 96 26.37 3.18 -13.02
CA LYS A 96 27.05 3.75 -14.19
C LYS A 96 28.52 3.31 -14.29
N GLN A 97 29.19 3.17 -13.15
CA GLN A 97 30.62 2.86 -13.11
C GLN A 97 30.91 1.35 -13.14
N TYR A 98 30.07 0.54 -12.48
CA TYR A 98 30.34 -0.89 -12.24
C TYR A 98 29.18 -1.81 -12.65
N GLY A 99 28.11 -1.25 -13.22
CA GLY A 99 26.91 -2.00 -13.58
C GLY A 99 27.17 -3.03 -14.67
N SER A 100 26.34 -4.06 -14.67
CA SER A 100 26.31 -5.04 -15.75
C SER A 100 25.57 -4.43 -16.93
N PHE A 101 26.30 -3.74 -17.80
CA PHE A 101 25.79 -3.34 -19.10
C PHE A 101 25.98 -4.52 -20.05
N VAL A 102 24.91 -4.95 -20.71
CA VAL A 102 25.03 -5.90 -21.82
C VAL A 102 25.79 -5.18 -22.93
N SER A 103 27.01 -5.62 -23.21
CA SER A 103 27.73 -5.22 -24.41
C SER A 103 26.98 -5.79 -25.62
N GLU A 104 26.60 -4.92 -26.56
CA GLU A 104 26.01 -5.28 -27.86
C GLU A 104 26.86 -6.29 -28.63
#